data_AF-A0A6N7EK78-F1
#
_entry.id   AF-A0A6N7EK78-F1
#
_cell.length_a   1.000
_cell.length_b   1.000
_cell.length_c   1.000
_cell.angle_alpha   90.00
_cell.angle_beta   90.00
_cell.angle_gamma   90.00
#
_symmetry.space_group_name_H-M   'P 1'
#
loop_
_entity.id
_entity.type
_entity.pdbx_description
1 polymer ?
#
loop_
_entity_poly.entity_id
_entity_poly.type
_entity_poly.pdbx_seq_one_letter_code
_entity_poly.pdbx_strand_id
1 'polypeptide(L)'
;MHRYAALLRGIAPSGPNMTNDKLRGVFEDLGFEHVGSVLASGNIVFTSTATDVPALERRIQRALSSELGIPGGTIIREHGELRTLLDSDPFPGLTHGRGTYLTATFLKDGATAPEQLPDQPDSRTRVVGYDPAARVFLAVIDNSDPGRTPDFMSWLDRTYGKDITTRTWLTVQRIVKKLES
;
A
#
# COMPACT_ATOMS: atom_id res chain seq x y z
N MET A 1 18.75 11.39 -5.38
CA MET A 1 17.46 10.99 -5.98
C MET A 1 16.91 9.85 -5.16
N HIS A 2 15.61 9.91 -4.84
CA HIS A 2 14.93 8.95 -3.98
C HIS A 2 14.01 8.06 -4.80
N ARG A 3 13.89 6.80 -4.42
CA ARG A 3 13.00 5.82 -5.06
C ARG A 3 11.78 5.62 -4.19
N TYR A 4 10.61 5.74 -4.78
CA TYR A 4 9.33 5.70 -4.07
C TYR A 4 8.38 4.69 -4.68
N ALA A 5 7.51 4.14 -3.84
CA ALA A 5 6.30 3.44 -4.25
C ALA A 5 5.07 4.26 -3.86
N ALA A 6 4.21 4.54 -4.83
CA ALA A 6 2.85 5.04 -4.63
C ALA A 6 1.85 3.88 -4.61
N LEU A 7 1.11 3.79 -3.52
CA LEU A 7 0.08 2.81 -3.23
C LEU A 7 -1.29 3.50 -3.39
N LEU A 8 -1.96 3.22 -4.50
CA LEU A 8 -3.20 3.87 -4.89
C LEU A 8 -4.41 3.06 -4.40
N ARG A 9 -5.32 3.69 -3.67
CA ARG A 9 -6.54 3.06 -3.18
C ARG A 9 -7.61 3.02 -4.29
N GLY A 10 -8.42 1.95 -4.30
CA GLY A 10 -9.57 1.85 -5.20
C GLY A 10 -9.24 1.58 -6.66
N ILE A 11 -8.00 1.16 -6.96
CA ILE A 11 -7.61 0.75 -8.31
C ILE A 11 -7.95 -0.72 -8.53
N ALA A 12 -8.79 -0.97 -9.52
CA ALA A 12 -9.04 -2.29 -10.09
C ALA A 12 -9.06 -2.17 -11.62
N PRO A 13 -8.65 -3.20 -12.36
CA PRO A 13 -8.69 -3.20 -13.82
C PRO A 13 -10.12 -3.41 -14.36
N SER A 14 -11.10 -2.72 -13.77
CA SER A 14 -12.52 -2.80 -14.11
C SER A 14 -12.99 -1.66 -15.01
N GLY A 15 -12.17 -0.61 -15.20
CA GLY A 15 -12.51 0.56 -15.99
C GLY A 15 -11.37 1.04 -16.90
N PRO A 16 -11.68 1.73 -18.01
CA PRO A 16 -10.69 2.12 -19.03
C PRO A 16 -9.65 3.13 -18.51
N ASN A 17 -9.90 3.80 -17.39
CA ASN A 17 -8.99 4.79 -16.79
C ASN A 17 -8.09 4.22 -15.69
N MET A 18 -8.27 2.97 -15.28
CA MET A 18 -7.50 2.33 -14.20
C MET A 18 -6.45 1.36 -14.76
N THR A 19 -5.98 1.59 -15.98
CA THR A 19 -4.93 0.79 -16.60
C THR A 19 -3.56 1.25 -16.12
N ASN A 20 -2.62 0.32 -16.00
CA ASN A 20 -1.24 0.65 -15.60
C ASN A 20 -0.61 1.69 -16.53
N ASP A 21 -0.90 1.64 -17.83
CA ASP A 21 -0.32 2.57 -18.80
C ASP A 21 -0.78 4.01 -18.53
N LYS A 22 -2.07 4.22 -18.25
CA LYS A 22 -2.60 5.54 -17.89
C LYS A 22 -2.06 6.02 -16.54
N LEU A 23 -2.00 5.12 -15.56
CA LEU A 23 -1.43 5.45 -14.25
C LEU A 23 0.03 5.87 -14.36
N ARG A 24 0.84 5.18 -15.18
CA ARG A 24 2.23 5.60 -15.43
C ARG A 24 2.31 6.94 -16.15
N GLY A 25 1.46 7.17 -17.15
CA GLY A 25 1.40 8.44 -17.88
C GLY A 25 1.22 9.65 -16.95
N VAL A 26 0.31 9.57 -15.97
CA VAL A 26 0.14 10.64 -14.97
C VAL A 26 1.43 10.94 -14.20
N PHE A 27 2.21 9.92 -13.86
CA PHE A 27 3.47 10.10 -13.12
C PHE A 27 4.57 10.66 -14.02
N GLU A 28 4.62 10.23 -15.28
CA GLU A 28 5.54 10.73 -16.30
C GLU A 28 5.26 12.21 -16.63
N ASP A 29 3.98 12.59 -16.77
CA ASP A 29 3.54 13.98 -17.02
C ASP A 29 3.83 14.91 -15.82
N LEU A 30 3.86 14.36 -14.60
CA LEU A 30 4.35 15.06 -13.42
C LEU A 30 5.89 15.21 -13.39
N GLY A 31 6.61 14.66 -14.37
CA GLY A 31 8.06 14.76 -14.49
C GLY A 31 8.81 13.83 -13.53
N PHE A 32 8.19 12.74 -13.08
CA PHE A 32 8.91 11.71 -12.34
C PHE A 32 9.71 10.81 -13.28
N GLU A 33 10.81 10.27 -12.77
CA GLU A 33 11.73 9.43 -13.54
C GLU A 33 11.56 7.95 -13.19
N HIS A 34 12.02 7.06 -14.07
CA HIS A 34 12.01 5.61 -13.85
C HIS A 34 10.64 5.06 -13.41
N VAL A 35 9.57 5.56 -14.02
CA VAL A 35 8.19 5.20 -13.67
C VAL A 35 7.92 3.75 -14.07
N GLY A 36 7.34 2.96 -13.16
CA GLY A 36 7.00 1.57 -13.39
C GLY A 36 5.75 1.15 -12.62
N SER A 37 5.04 0.14 -13.09
CA SER A 37 3.87 -0.43 -12.40
C SER A 37 4.15 -1.82 -11.86
N VAL A 38 3.60 -2.16 -10.69
CA VAL A 38 3.68 -3.48 -10.07
C VAL A 38 2.27 -4.05 -9.91
N LEU A 39 1.97 -5.13 -10.65
CA LEU A 39 0.62 -5.71 -10.74
C LEU A 39 -0.40 -4.68 -11.25
N ALA A 40 -1.70 -5.02 -11.26
CA ALA A 40 -2.78 -4.15 -11.75
C ALA A 40 -3.64 -3.55 -10.62
N SER A 41 -3.12 -3.54 -9.38
CA SER A 41 -3.84 -3.10 -8.18
C SER A 41 -3.42 -1.71 -7.68
N GLY A 42 -2.88 -0.87 -8.57
CA GLY A 42 -2.48 0.51 -8.24
C GLY A 42 -1.21 0.58 -7.39
N ASN A 43 -0.11 0.01 -7.89
CA ASN A 43 1.21 0.18 -7.30
C ASN A 43 2.14 0.75 -8.37
N ILE A 44 2.58 1.99 -8.18
CA ILE A 44 3.49 2.67 -9.11
C ILE A 44 4.80 2.93 -8.38
N VAL A 45 5.92 2.58 -9.00
CA VAL A 45 7.26 2.94 -8.53
C VAL A 45 7.79 4.09 -9.38
N PHE A 46 8.57 4.98 -8.80
CA PHE A 46 9.15 6.12 -9.50
C PHE A 46 10.34 6.70 -8.73
N THR A 47 11.09 7.58 -9.39
CA THR A 47 12.21 8.33 -8.82
C THR A 47 11.87 9.82 -8.78
N SER A 48 12.25 10.49 -7.69
CA SER A 48 12.13 11.95 -7.57
C SER A 48 13.28 12.54 -6.76
N THR A 49 13.57 13.82 -7.01
CA THR A 49 14.45 14.63 -6.15
C THR A 49 13.71 15.23 -4.95
N ALA A 50 12.38 15.28 -4.99
CA ALA A 50 11.57 15.78 -3.89
C ALA A 50 11.58 14.80 -2.71
N THR A 51 11.62 15.35 -1.50
CA THR A 51 11.67 14.62 -0.23
C THR A 51 10.42 14.83 0.65
N ASP A 52 9.60 15.84 0.35
CA ASP A 52 8.33 16.08 1.03
C ASP A 52 7.28 15.08 0.54
N VAL A 53 7.21 13.94 1.24
CA VAL A 53 6.26 12.84 0.96
C VAL A 53 4.80 13.33 1.00
N PRO A 54 4.33 14.08 2.02
CA PRO A 54 2.98 14.66 2.01
C PRO A 54 2.70 15.52 0.77
N ALA A 55 3.66 16.34 0.31
CA ALA A 55 3.49 17.14 -0.90
C ALA A 55 3.43 16.28 -2.16
N LEU A 56 4.23 15.23 -2.25
CA LEU A 56 4.17 14.25 -3.34
C LEU A 56 2.80 13.57 -3.39
N GLU A 57 2.28 13.10 -2.26
CA GLU A 57 0.95 12.47 -2.16
C GLU A 57 -0.15 13.42 -2.68
N ARG A 58 -0.17 14.68 -2.21
CA ARG A 58 -1.15 15.68 -2.66
C ARG A 58 -1.01 16.02 -4.14
N ARG A 59 0.21 16.08 -4.66
CA ARG A 59 0.48 16.38 -6.08
C ARG A 59 -0.04 15.26 -6.98
N ILE A 60 0.32 14.02 -6.66
CA ILE A 60 -0.10 12.83 -7.41
C ILE A 60 -1.61 12.64 -7.33
N GLN A 61 -2.20 12.76 -6.13
CA GLN A 61 -3.65 12.63 -5.95
C GLN A 61 -4.44 13.61 -6.82
N ARG A 62 -4.00 14.87 -6.89
CA ARG A 62 -4.66 15.89 -7.71
C ARG A 62 -4.61 15.53 -9.19
N ALA A 63 -3.46 15.11 -9.70
CA ALA A 63 -3.28 14.72 -11.09
C ALA A 63 -4.13 13.49 -11.45
N LEU A 64 -4.09 12.44 -10.62
CA LEU A 64 -4.92 11.24 -10.79
C LEU A 64 -6.42 11.57 -10.81
N SER A 65 -6.86 12.50 -9.96
CA SER A 65 -8.25 12.95 -9.93
C SER A 65 -8.62 13.77 -11.16
N SER A 66 -7.77 14.70 -11.61
CA SER A 66 -8.07 15.57 -12.75
C SER A 66 -8.02 14.86 -14.09
N GLU A 67 -7.06 13.95 -14.28
CA GLU A 67 -6.79 13.33 -15.57
C GLU A 67 -7.55 12.03 -15.77
N LEU A 68 -7.69 11.23 -14.70
CA LEU A 68 -8.27 9.90 -14.77
C LEU A 68 -9.59 9.76 -14.00
N GLY A 69 -9.98 10.79 -13.24
CA GLY A 69 -11.19 10.76 -12.41
C GLY A 69 -11.08 9.79 -11.24
N ILE A 70 -9.87 9.51 -10.74
CA ILE A 70 -9.63 8.56 -9.65
C ILE A 70 -9.70 9.29 -8.30
N PRO A 71 -10.73 9.05 -7.46
CA PRO A 71 -10.91 9.75 -6.19
C PRO A 71 -10.22 9.04 -5.01
N GLY A 72 -9.67 7.83 -5.24
CA GLY A 72 -9.04 7.03 -4.20
C GLY A 72 -7.73 7.62 -3.73
N GLY A 73 -7.40 7.45 -2.45
CA GLY A 73 -6.21 8.01 -1.81
C GLY A 73 -4.88 7.50 -2.38
N THR A 74 -3.86 8.35 -2.25
CA THR A 74 -2.47 8.07 -2.63
C THR A 74 -1.62 8.04 -1.37
N ILE A 75 -0.93 6.93 -1.13
CA ILE A 75 0.04 6.78 -0.04
C ILE A 75 1.41 6.50 -0.63
N ILE A 76 2.45 7.19 -0.15
CA ILE A 76 3.81 7.02 -0.66
C ILE A 76 4.73 6.43 0.41
N ARG A 77 5.64 5.55 -0.02
CA ARG A 77 6.77 5.05 0.78
C ARG A 77 8.07 5.09 0.02
N GLU A 78 9.14 5.44 0.71
CA GLU A 78 10.49 5.36 0.20
C GLU A 78 10.99 3.91 0.21
N HIS A 79 11.89 3.59 -0.74
CA HIS A 79 12.52 2.27 -0.83
C HIS A 79 13.19 1.82 0.47
N GLY A 80 13.89 2.72 1.18
CA GLY A 80 14.56 2.40 2.44
C GLY A 80 13.60 1.94 3.54
N GLU A 81 12.42 2.58 3.65
CA GLU A 81 11.37 2.19 4.59
C GLU A 81 10.86 0.77 4.27
N LEU A 82 10.58 0.50 2.99
CA LEU A 82 10.06 -0.81 2.56
C LEU A 82 11.10 -1.92 2.68
N ARG A 83 12.37 -1.63 2.41
CA ARG A 83 13.48 -2.60 2.54
C ARG A 83 13.66 -3.00 3.99
N THR A 84 13.73 -2.02 4.89
CA THR A 84 13.84 -2.25 6.34
C THR A 84 12.65 -3.05 6.86
N LEU A 85 11.43 -2.73 6.42
CA LEU A 85 10.22 -3.48 6.75
C LEU A 85 10.32 -4.95 6.31
N LEU A 86 10.82 -5.23 5.11
CA LEU A 86 11.05 -6.62 4.66
C LEU A 86 12.12 -7.34 5.48
N ASP A 87 13.19 -6.64 5.86
CA ASP A 87 14.31 -7.22 6.62
C ASP A 87 13.95 -7.55 8.07
N SER A 88 12.89 -6.92 8.62
CA SER A 88 12.35 -7.25 9.94
C SER A 88 11.70 -8.63 10.06
N ASP A 89 11.48 -9.32 8.93
CA ASP A 89 10.76 -10.60 8.81
C ASP A 89 9.51 -10.70 9.71
N PRO A 90 8.49 -9.85 9.47
CA PRO A 90 7.34 -9.74 10.37
C PRO A 90 6.42 -10.98 10.37
N PHE A 91 6.67 -11.97 9.51
CA PHE A 91 5.84 -13.15 9.37
C PHE A 91 6.68 -14.44 9.46
N PRO A 92 7.42 -14.65 10.55
CA PRO A 92 8.39 -15.73 10.65
C PRO A 92 7.69 -17.09 10.51
N GLY A 93 8.18 -17.91 9.58
CA GLY A 93 7.64 -19.25 9.31
C GLY A 93 6.28 -19.29 8.60
N LEU A 94 5.72 -18.15 8.20
CA LEU A 94 4.45 -18.08 7.48
C LEU A 94 4.66 -17.82 6.00
N THR A 95 3.83 -18.45 5.16
CA THR A 95 3.82 -18.21 3.71
C THR A 95 2.47 -17.64 3.30
N HIS A 96 2.48 -16.55 2.52
CA HIS A 96 1.26 -16.01 1.94
C HIS A 96 0.65 -17.01 0.94
N GLY A 97 -0.64 -17.34 1.09
CA GLY A 97 -1.34 -18.30 0.24
C GLY A 97 -2.85 -18.22 0.40
N ARG A 98 -3.60 -19.03 -0.37
CA ARG A 98 -5.07 -18.97 -0.41
C ARG A 98 -5.76 -19.07 0.97
N GLY A 99 -5.19 -19.86 1.88
CA GLY A 99 -5.70 -20.03 3.25
C GLY A 99 -5.09 -19.08 4.29
N THR A 100 -4.04 -18.33 3.95
CA THR A 100 -3.33 -17.46 4.90
C THR A 100 -2.85 -16.20 4.20
N TYR A 101 -3.55 -15.09 4.43
CA TYR A 101 -3.19 -13.80 3.87
C TYR A 101 -2.35 -13.02 4.86
N LEU A 102 -1.08 -12.89 4.53
CA LEU A 102 -0.18 -11.91 5.13
C LEU A 102 -0.43 -10.55 4.50
N THR A 103 -0.76 -9.54 5.30
CA THR A 103 -1.13 -8.21 4.82
C THR A 103 -0.32 -7.10 5.50
N ALA A 104 -0.11 -6.03 4.74
CA ALA A 104 0.50 -4.79 5.16
C ALA A 104 -0.49 -3.66 4.86
N THR A 105 -0.98 -3.00 5.90
CA THR A 105 -1.87 -1.83 5.78
C THR A 105 -1.07 -0.58 6.04
N PHE A 106 -0.83 0.17 4.97
CA PHE A 106 -0.07 1.41 4.98
C PHE A 106 -0.97 2.56 5.42
N LEU A 107 -0.50 3.35 6.37
CA LEU A 107 -1.15 4.57 6.83
C LEU A 107 -0.64 5.77 6.02
N LYS A 108 -1.51 6.72 5.72
CA LYS A 108 -1.06 7.96 5.07
C LYS A 108 -0.12 8.74 5.97
N ASP A 109 0.74 9.56 5.38
CA ASP A 109 1.56 10.49 6.14
C ASP A 109 0.68 11.43 6.98
N GLY A 110 1.09 11.70 8.23
CA GLY A 110 0.31 12.46 9.20
C GLY A 110 -0.87 11.72 9.85
N ALA A 111 -1.16 10.47 9.46
CA ALA A 111 -2.16 9.68 10.17
C ALA A 111 -1.68 9.34 11.60
N THR A 112 -2.60 9.41 12.57
CA THR A 112 -2.30 9.06 13.95
C THR A 112 -1.88 7.60 14.05
N ALA A 113 -0.68 7.36 14.56
CA ALA A 113 -0.20 6.02 14.87
C ALA A 113 -1.13 5.37 15.92
N PRO A 114 -1.32 4.05 15.89
CA PRO A 114 -1.97 3.35 17.00
C PRO A 114 -1.22 3.61 18.31
N GLU A 115 -1.92 4.06 19.35
CA GLU A 115 -1.35 4.06 20.71
C GLU A 115 -1.18 2.63 21.24
N GLN A 116 -2.05 1.72 20.80
CA GLN A 116 -2.01 0.30 21.12
C GLN A 116 -2.33 -0.51 19.85
N LEU A 117 -1.73 -1.70 19.72
CA LEU A 117 -2.17 -2.62 18.69
C LEU A 117 -3.66 -2.87 18.90
N PRO A 118 -4.48 -2.70 17.86
CA PRO A 118 -5.91 -2.83 18.02
C PRO A 118 -6.27 -4.26 18.41
N ASP A 119 -7.35 -4.39 19.19
CA ASP A 119 -7.93 -5.68 19.50
C ASP A 119 -8.17 -6.46 18.22
N GLN A 120 -7.92 -7.78 18.28
CA GLN A 120 -8.14 -8.65 17.14
C GLN A 120 -9.61 -8.50 16.70
N PRO A 121 -9.88 -8.07 15.45
CA PRO A 121 -11.24 -7.72 15.05
C PRO A 121 -12.14 -8.95 14.99
N ASP A 122 -11.55 -10.14 14.84
CA ASP A 122 -12.19 -11.44 14.95
C ASP A 122 -11.14 -12.54 15.20
N SER A 123 -11.59 -13.77 15.42
CA SER A 123 -10.72 -14.94 15.65
C SER A 123 -9.90 -15.35 14.42
N ARG A 124 -10.13 -14.76 13.25
CA ARG A 124 -9.44 -15.06 11.98
C ARG A 124 -8.39 -14.02 11.64
N THR A 125 -8.35 -12.91 12.37
CA THR A 125 -7.43 -11.82 12.11
C THR A 125 -6.50 -11.64 13.30
N ARG A 126 -5.22 -11.88 13.07
CA ARG A 126 -4.18 -11.65 14.07
C ARG A 126 -3.29 -10.49 13.64
N VAL A 127 -3.36 -9.39 14.38
CA VAL A 127 -2.39 -8.30 14.25
C VAL A 127 -1.03 -8.80 14.78
N VAL A 128 0.01 -8.66 13.95
CA VAL A 128 1.37 -9.11 14.26
C VAL A 128 2.22 -7.97 14.79
N GLY A 129 1.95 -6.74 14.35
CA GLY A 129 2.67 -5.57 14.83
C GLY A 129 2.36 -4.32 14.02
N TYR A 130 3.01 -3.24 14.43
CA TYR A 130 3.03 -1.97 13.74
C TYR A 130 4.48 -1.54 13.54
N ASP A 131 4.86 -1.28 12.30
CA ASP A 131 6.16 -0.68 11.98
C ASP A 131 6.01 0.85 11.98
N PRO A 132 6.67 1.58 12.90
CA PRO A 132 6.53 3.03 13.00
C PRO A 132 7.30 3.79 11.91
N ALA A 133 8.38 3.23 11.36
CA ALA A 133 9.16 3.89 10.31
C ALA A 133 8.37 3.87 8.99
N ALA A 134 7.96 2.68 8.58
CA ALA A 134 7.14 2.49 7.39
C ALA A 134 5.65 2.79 7.64
N ARG A 135 5.22 3.07 8.88
CA ARG A 135 3.83 3.36 9.25
C ARG A 135 2.87 2.29 8.69
N VAL A 136 3.15 1.03 9.01
CA VAL A 136 2.45 -0.15 8.48
C VAL A 136 1.90 -1.02 9.61
N PHE A 137 0.61 -1.33 9.55
CA PHE A 137 0.07 -2.46 10.32
C PHE A 137 0.26 -3.77 9.58
N LEU A 138 0.72 -4.77 10.33
CA LEU A 138 0.99 -6.10 9.82
C LEU A 138 -0.02 -7.05 10.43
N ALA A 139 -0.71 -7.83 9.60
CA ALA A 139 -1.71 -8.77 10.05
C ALA A 139 -1.66 -10.08 9.27
N VAL A 140 -2.10 -11.14 9.94
CA VAL A 140 -2.37 -12.44 9.36
C VAL A 140 -3.86 -12.65 9.35
N ILE A 141 -4.40 -12.97 8.18
CA ILE A 141 -5.82 -13.25 7.99
C ILE A 141 -5.94 -14.73 7.61
N ASP A 142 -6.64 -15.49 8.44
CA ASP A 142 -7.07 -16.85 8.12
C ASP A 142 -8.20 -16.77 7.09
N ASN A 143 -7.89 -17.26 5.89
CA ASN A 143 -8.81 -17.31 4.75
C ASN A 143 -9.04 -18.77 4.30
N SER A 144 -8.90 -19.72 5.22
CA SER A 144 -9.08 -21.16 4.95
C SER A 144 -10.52 -21.57 4.66
N ASP A 145 -11.51 -20.75 5.03
CA ASP A 145 -12.94 -21.00 4.87
C ASP A 145 -13.57 -20.03 3.83
N PRO A 146 -13.80 -20.48 2.58
CA PRO A 146 -14.30 -19.65 1.50
C PRO A 146 -15.69 -19.06 1.79
N GLY A 147 -15.88 -17.76 1.52
CA GLY A 147 -17.18 -17.08 1.65
C GLY A 147 -17.42 -16.39 3.00
N ARG A 148 -16.51 -16.56 3.97
CA ARG A 148 -16.48 -15.78 5.21
C ARG A 148 -15.24 -14.90 5.25
N THR A 149 -15.24 -13.85 4.44
CA THR A 149 -14.19 -12.81 4.47
C THR A 149 -14.22 -12.12 5.83
N PRO A 150 -13.12 -12.14 6.61
CA PRO A 150 -13.04 -11.45 7.89
C PRO A 150 -13.39 -9.96 7.78
N ASP A 151 -13.99 -9.37 8.82
CA ASP A 151 -14.43 -7.95 8.82
C ASP A 151 -13.24 -6.97 8.90
N PHE A 152 -12.03 -7.45 8.65
CA PHE A 152 -10.78 -6.73 8.78
C PHE A 152 -10.75 -5.41 8.00
N MET A 153 -11.27 -5.39 6.77
CA MET A 153 -11.28 -4.17 5.96
C MET A 153 -12.30 -3.14 6.47
N SER A 154 -13.49 -3.57 6.90
CA SER A 154 -14.47 -2.64 7.46
C SER A 154 -14.03 -2.12 8.83
N TRP A 155 -13.39 -2.98 9.63
CA TRP A 155 -12.78 -2.59 10.89
C TRP A 155 -11.69 -1.53 10.67
N LEU A 156 -10.75 -1.79 9.74
CA LEU A 156 -9.72 -0.84 9.34
C LEU A 156 -10.31 0.51 8.87
N ASP A 157 -11.36 0.48 8.05
CA ASP A 157 -12.04 1.69 7.58
C ASP A 157 -12.76 2.46 8.71
N ARG A 158 -13.31 1.76 9.71
CA ARG A 158 -13.90 2.41 10.91
C ARG A 158 -12.82 3.05 11.79
N THR A 159 -11.68 2.40 11.93
CA THR A 159 -10.61 2.86 12.84
C THR A 159 -9.74 3.95 12.22
N TYR A 160 -9.37 3.82 10.94
CA TYR A 160 -8.42 4.73 10.27
C TYR A 160 -9.02 5.49 9.08
N GLY A 161 -10.30 5.29 8.79
CA GLY A 161 -10.97 5.99 7.71
C GLY A 161 -10.43 5.60 6.33
N LYS A 162 -10.35 6.59 5.43
CA LYS A 162 -9.92 6.38 4.04
C LYS A 162 -8.42 6.55 3.81
N ASP A 163 -7.68 7.00 4.82
CA ASP A 163 -6.26 7.31 4.75
C ASP A 163 -5.36 6.09 5.00
N ILE A 164 -5.83 4.93 4.55
CA ILE A 164 -5.11 3.66 4.59
C ILE A 164 -5.21 2.92 3.27
N THR A 165 -4.20 2.09 2.99
CA THR A 165 -4.18 1.20 1.84
C THR A 165 -3.57 -0.15 2.21
N THR A 166 -4.35 -1.23 2.07
CA THR A 166 -3.89 -2.60 2.33
C THR A 166 -3.29 -3.23 1.07
N ARG A 167 -2.16 -3.93 1.24
CA ARG A 167 -1.53 -4.79 0.24
C ARG A 167 -1.18 -6.14 0.85
N THR A 168 -1.11 -7.17 0.02
CA THR A 168 -0.55 -8.45 0.46
C THR A 168 0.95 -8.33 0.65
N TRP A 169 1.52 -9.11 1.56
CA TRP A 169 2.97 -9.14 1.78
C TRP A 169 3.75 -9.47 0.49
N LEU A 170 3.23 -10.41 -0.32
CA LEU A 170 3.79 -10.73 -1.63
C LEU A 170 3.83 -9.52 -2.58
N THR A 171 2.86 -8.60 -2.47
CA THR A 171 2.88 -7.36 -3.25
C THR A 171 3.98 -6.42 -2.78
N VAL A 172 4.18 -6.28 -1.46
CA VAL A 172 5.28 -5.49 -0.89
C VAL A 172 6.64 -6.02 -1.36
N GLN A 173 6.85 -7.33 -1.31
CA GLN A 173 8.06 -7.98 -1.83
C GLN A 173 8.30 -7.68 -3.31
N ARG A 174 7.26 -7.72 -4.14
CA ARG A 174 7.35 -7.39 -5.57
C ARG A 174 7.65 -5.92 -5.82
N ILE A 175 7.12 -5.02 -4.99
CA ILE A 175 7.40 -3.58 -5.07
C ILE A 175 8.89 -3.32 -4.78
N VAL A 176 9.41 -3.86 -3.68
CA VAL A 176 10.83 -3.68 -3.32
C VAL A 176 11.74 -4.25 -4.42
N LYS A 177 11.45 -5.46 -4.91
CA LYS A 177 12.20 -6.04 -6.04
C LYS A 177 12.21 -5.13 -7.27
N LYS A 178 11.09 -4.45 -7.56
CA LYS A 178 10.98 -3.52 -8.70
C LYS A 178 11.71 -2.19 -8.46
N LEU A 179 11.80 -1.72 -7.22
CA LEU A 179 12.59 -0.55 -6.83
C LEU A 179 14.10 -0.81 -6.89
N GLU A 180 14.52 -2.07 -6.82
CA GLU A 180 15.92 -2.52 -6.84
C GLU A 180 16.43 -2.88 -8.24
N SER A 181 15.54 -3.05 -9.23
CA SER A 181 15.86 -3.33 -10.63
C SER A 181 16.11 -2.06 -11.43
#